data_AF-A0A7K0SNZ0-F1
#
_entry.id   AF-A0A7K0SNZ0-F1
#
_cell.length_a   1.000
_cell.length_b   1.000
_cell.length_c   1.000
_cell.angle_alpha   90.00
_cell.angle_beta   90.00
_cell.angle_gamma   90.00
#
_symmetry.space_group_name_H-M   'P 1'
#
loop_
_entity.id
_entity.type
_entity.pdbx_description
1 polymer ?
#
loop_
_entity_poly.entity_id
_entity_poly.type
_entity_poly.pdbx_seq_one_letter_code
_entity_poly.pdbx_strand_id
1 'polypeptide(L)'
;MSAELAVMEITALIRSGTSATVAKRQLQTSELSEFQVKQFQFIWEVATESGGHLALALDRLTEVFRAQQRQFVELGIAFASPKATANLILLLPIVAVIFSELFGLSALGASLETALGVISIGLGLILLIVARISSLRMLDKAKPREADPGAFLDAVAIGLSAGLSPKAAAALARTKSKQQFSHDVPADQLTIFWDAVKVSEQSGVALNGLLLARADTLRHRLWSNDRSRLAKLSISLLIPLGLAALPAFVFLAVVPVGIGLFRAI
;
A
#
# COMPACT_ATOMS: atom_id res chain seq x y z
N MET A 1 13.82 3.36 12.12
CA MET A 1 12.75 3.97 12.96
C MET A 1 11.54 4.25 12.04
N SER A 2 10.35 4.58 12.57
CA SER A 2 9.18 4.89 11.72
C SER A 2 9.21 6.35 11.27
N ALA A 3 8.67 6.67 10.08
CA ALA A 3 8.61 8.04 9.56
C ALA A 3 7.95 9.03 10.54
N GLU A 4 6.96 8.56 11.31
CA GLU A 4 6.35 9.32 12.40
C GLU A 4 7.38 9.80 13.43
N LEU A 5 8.22 8.89 13.94
CA LEU A 5 9.21 9.19 14.97
C LEU A 5 10.24 10.21 14.46
N ALA A 6 10.70 10.05 13.22
CA ALA A 6 11.63 10.99 12.60
C ALA A 6 11.04 12.41 12.53
N VAL A 7 9.76 12.57 12.14
CA VAL A 7 9.11 13.88 12.10
C VAL A 7 8.83 14.42 13.51
N MET A 8 8.48 13.57 14.47
CA MET A 8 8.31 13.96 15.88
C MET A 8 9.59 14.54 16.49
N GLU A 9 10.73 13.91 16.22
CA GLU A 9 12.03 14.39 16.71
C GLU A 9 12.35 15.78 16.17
N ILE A 10 12.16 16.00 14.86
CA ILE A 10 12.32 17.32 14.24
C ILE A 10 11.36 18.35 14.84
N THR A 11 10.11 17.96 15.10
CA THR A 11 9.11 18.84 15.70
C THR A 11 9.50 19.23 17.13
N ALA A 12 10.04 18.29 17.92
CA ALA A 12 10.54 18.54 19.26
C ALA A 12 11.73 19.51 19.27
N LEU A 13 12.68 19.36 18.33
CA LEU A 13 13.81 20.28 18.17
C LEU A 13 13.37 21.71 17.83
N ILE A 14 12.37 21.86 16.95
CA ILE A 14 11.82 23.18 16.63
C ILE A 14 11.14 23.80 17.85
N ARG A 15 10.38 23.00 18.62
CA ARG A 15 9.73 23.45 19.87
C ARG A 15 10.74 23.85 20.95
N SER A 16 11.92 23.24 20.98
CA SER A 16 13.01 23.60 21.90
C SER A 16 13.78 24.86 21.49
N GLY A 17 13.38 25.53 20.39
CA GLY A 17 14.02 26.75 19.90
C GLY A 17 15.16 26.52 18.91
N THR A 18 15.37 25.28 18.44
CA THR A 18 16.35 25.00 17.38
C THR A 18 15.87 25.64 16.07
N SER A 19 16.77 26.28 15.33
CA SER A 19 16.41 26.87 14.04
C SER A 19 15.95 25.79 13.05
N ALA A 20 14.93 26.11 12.26
CA ALA A 20 14.34 25.18 11.29
C ALA A 20 15.39 24.56 10.35
N THR A 21 16.36 25.35 9.88
CA THR A 21 17.44 24.88 9.00
C THR A 21 18.38 23.88 9.69
N VAL A 22 18.63 24.02 10.99
CA VAL A 22 19.43 23.08 11.76
C VAL A 22 18.63 21.80 12.02
N ALA A 23 17.38 21.93 12.45
CA ALA A 23 16.50 20.78 12.67
C ALA A 23 16.35 19.94 11.39
N LYS A 24 16.09 20.57 10.23
CA LYS A 24 15.95 19.85 8.95
C LYS A 24 17.19 19.02 8.57
N ARG A 25 18.40 19.48 8.92
CA ARG A 25 19.65 18.75 8.64
C ARG A 25 19.82 17.49 9.49
N GLN A 26 19.13 17.40 10.62
CA GLN A 26 19.14 16.22 11.49
C GLN A 26 18.13 15.16 11.05
N LEU A 27 17.27 15.46 10.07
CA LEU A 27 16.31 14.49 9.55
C LEU A 27 17.05 13.35 8.84
N GLN A 28 16.94 12.15 9.39
CA GLN A 28 17.46 10.94 8.78
C GLN A 28 16.51 10.46 7.68
N THR A 29 16.78 10.85 6.44
CA THR A 29 15.93 10.51 5.28
C THR A 29 15.91 9.01 4.96
N SER A 30 16.84 8.23 5.49
CA SER A 30 16.89 6.76 5.38
C SER A 30 15.66 6.06 5.95
N GLU A 31 14.87 6.75 6.76
CA GLU A 31 13.71 6.18 7.46
C GLU A 31 12.37 6.51 6.81
N LEU A 32 12.39 7.36 5.79
CA LEU A 32 11.22 7.81 5.06
C LEU A 32 11.21 7.17 3.66
N SER A 33 10.04 6.77 3.18
CA SER A 33 9.88 6.45 1.75
C SER A 33 10.08 7.70 0.89
N GLU A 34 10.34 7.52 -0.41
CA GLU A 34 10.46 8.65 -1.34
C GLU A 34 9.23 9.57 -1.29
N PHE A 35 8.03 8.97 -1.21
CA PHE A 35 6.79 9.72 -1.05
C PHE A 35 6.73 10.49 0.27
N GLN A 36 7.12 9.89 1.40
CA GLN A 36 7.12 10.55 2.70
C GLN A 36 8.11 11.71 2.76
N VAL A 37 9.29 11.56 2.15
CA VAL A 37 10.25 12.67 1.99
C VAL A 37 9.60 13.81 1.21
N LYS A 38 8.88 13.49 0.13
CA LYS A 38 8.14 14.48 -0.66
C LYS A 38 7.04 15.15 0.15
N GLN A 39 6.23 14.41 0.89
CA GLN A 39 5.20 14.98 1.75
C GLN A 39 5.77 15.90 2.84
N PHE A 40 6.87 15.49 3.47
CA PHE A 40 7.56 16.33 4.45
C PHE A 40 8.07 17.63 3.83
N GLN A 41 8.75 17.56 2.68
CA GLN A 41 9.25 18.75 1.99
C GLN A 41 8.12 19.70 1.58
N PHE A 42 7.02 19.15 1.07
CA PHE A 42 5.84 19.93 0.71
C PHE A 42 5.27 20.72 1.90
N ILE A 43 5.01 20.05 3.02
CA ILE A 43 4.47 20.69 4.24
C ILE A 43 5.45 21.69 4.83
N TRP A 44 6.74 21.32 4.87
CA TRP A 44 7.81 22.20 5.33
C TRP A 44 7.84 23.51 4.55
N GLU A 45 7.89 23.43 3.22
CA GLU A 45 8.01 24.60 2.35
C GLU A 45 6.80 25.51 2.46
N VAL A 46 5.59 24.95 2.46
CA VAL A 46 4.36 25.74 2.65
C VAL A 46 4.38 26.47 3.98
N ALA A 47 4.70 25.78 5.08
CA ALA A 47 4.76 26.39 6.40
C ALA A 47 5.84 27.49 6.51
N THR A 48 7.02 27.27 5.93
CA THR A 48 8.09 28.27 5.98
C THR A 48 7.83 29.47 5.08
N GLU A 49 7.25 29.27 3.88
CA GLU A 49 6.99 30.36 2.93
C GLU A 49 5.76 31.17 3.29
N SER A 50 4.75 30.55 3.91
CA SER A 50 3.60 31.28 4.44
C SER A 50 3.92 32.03 5.73
N GLY A 51 5.05 31.75 6.39
CA GLY A 51 5.35 32.25 7.73
C GLY A 51 4.50 31.60 8.83
N GLY A 52 3.99 30.39 8.58
CA GLY A 52 3.13 29.66 9.50
C GLY A 52 3.89 28.98 10.65
N HIS A 53 3.14 28.44 11.60
CA HIS A 53 3.67 27.70 12.74
C HIS A 53 4.16 26.31 12.29
N LEU A 54 5.44 26.21 11.92
CA LEU A 54 6.05 24.97 11.43
C LEU A 54 5.86 23.78 12.38
N ALA A 55 5.96 24.00 13.69
CA ALA A 55 5.73 22.93 14.68
C ALA A 55 4.31 22.33 14.57
N LEU A 56 3.27 23.16 14.43
CA LEU A 56 1.88 22.70 14.28
C LEU A 56 1.67 21.96 12.96
N ALA A 57 2.31 22.42 11.88
CA ALA A 57 2.27 21.75 10.59
C ALA A 57 2.92 20.36 10.63
N LEU A 58 4.03 20.22 11.35
CA LEU A 58 4.73 18.93 11.50
C LEU A 58 4.03 17.99 12.50
N ASP A 59 3.37 18.52 13.53
CA ASP A 59 2.48 17.71 14.38
C ASP A 59 1.36 17.10 13.55
N ARG A 60 0.74 17.90 12.68
CA ARG A 60 -0.28 17.40 11.76
C ARG A 60 0.27 16.32 10.82
N LEU A 61 1.46 16.53 10.25
CA LEU A 61 2.10 15.52 9.41
C LEU A 61 2.42 14.23 10.18
N THR A 62 2.84 14.36 11.45
CA THR A 62 3.06 13.23 12.36
C THR A 62 1.79 12.41 12.54
N GLU A 63 0.65 13.06 12.79
CA GLU A 63 -0.65 12.37 12.90
C GLU A 63 -1.01 11.61 11.62
N VAL A 64 -0.75 12.23 10.46
CA VAL A 64 -0.97 11.62 9.15
C VAL A 64 -0.08 10.39 8.97
N PHE A 65 1.23 10.49 9.23
CA PHE A 65 2.15 9.35 9.13
C PHE A 65 1.81 8.24 10.10
N ARG A 66 1.45 8.57 11.34
CA ARG A 66 0.96 7.60 12.34
C ARG A 66 -0.28 6.87 11.83
N ALA A 67 -1.25 7.61 11.27
CA ALA A 67 -2.46 7.02 10.71
C ALA A 67 -2.15 6.11 9.51
N GLN A 68 -1.31 6.55 8.57
CA GLN A 68 -0.87 5.74 7.44
C GLN A 68 -0.18 4.45 7.91
N GLN A 69 0.74 4.54 8.88
CA GLN A 69 1.46 3.37 9.39
C GLN A 69 0.51 2.34 10.00
N ARG A 70 -0.46 2.76 10.82
CA ARG A 70 -1.49 1.85 11.37
C ARG A 70 -2.26 1.15 10.27
N GLN A 71 -2.64 1.89 9.23
CA GLN A 71 -3.34 1.32 8.07
C GLN A 71 -2.48 0.29 7.34
N PHE A 72 -1.21 0.59 7.07
CA PHE A 72 -0.30 -0.36 6.41
C PHE A 72 -0.10 -1.65 7.22
N VAL A 73 0.00 -1.56 8.55
CA VAL A 73 0.10 -2.73 9.43
C VAL A 73 -1.16 -3.58 9.35
N GLU A 74 -2.34 -2.96 9.49
CA GLU A 74 -3.63 -3.67 9.37
C GLU A 74 -3.79 -4.34 8.01
N LEU A 75 -3.40 -3.66 6.93
CA LEU A 75 -3.43 -4.23 5.59
C LEU A 75 -2.47 -5.41 5.45
N GLY A 76 -1.24 -5.31 6.00
CA GLY A 76 -0.27 -6.41 6.01
C GLY A 76 -0.83 -7.68 6.65
N ILE A 77 -1.55 -7.53 7.76
CA ILE A 77 -2.24 -8.65 8.43
C ILE A 77 -3.34 -9.22 7.51
N ALA A 78 -4.16 -8.35 6.89
CA ALA A 78 -5.21 -8.78 5.97
C ALA A 78 -4.67 -9.54 4.75
N PHE A 79 -3.51 -9.15 4.21
CA PHE A 79 -2.83 -9.83 3.10
C PHE A 79 -2.19 -11.16 3.49
N ALA A 80 -1.78 -11.33 4.74
CA ALA A 80 -1.09 -12.53 5.18
C ALA A 80 -1.97 -13.78 5.06
N SER A 81 -3.27 -13.65 5.34
CA SER A 81 -4.22 -14.78 5.31
C SER A 81 -4.41 -15.38 3.89
N PRO A 82 -4.79 -14.61 2.85
CA PRO A 82 -4.89 -15.14 1.49
C PRO A 82 -3.57 -15.71 0.96
N LYS A 83 -2.44 -15.07 1.31
CA LYS A 83 -1.10 -15.53 0.91
C LYS A 83 -0.75 -16.88 1.56
N ALA A 84 -1.07 -17.08 2.83
CA ALA A 84 -0.83 -18.33 3.54
C ALA A 84 -1.64 -19.49 2.93
N THR A 85 -2.95 -19.30 2.70
CA THR A 85 -3.80 -20.31 2.07
C THR A 85 -3.33 -20.65 0.66
N ALA A 86 -2.93 -19.62 -0.12
CA ALA A 86 -2.42 -19.85 -1.46
C ALA A 86 -1.12 -20.67 -1.46
N ASN A 87 -0.20 -20.35 -0.55
CA ASN A 87 1.02 -21.11 -0.40
C ASN A 87 0.76 -22.56 0.03
N LEU A 88 -0.22 -22.81 0.91
CA LEU A 88 -0.57 -24.17 1.35
C LEU A 88 -1.07 -25.03 0.17
N ILE A 89 -1.99 -24.49 -0.63
CA ILE A 89 -2.51 -25.18 -1.82
C ILE A 89 -1.40 -25.45 -2.85
N LEU A 90 -0.50 -24.48 -3.06
CA LEU A 90 0.64 -24.65 -3.98
C LEU A 90 1.67 -25.66 -3.47
N LEU A 91 1.79 -25.85 -2.16
CA LEU A 91 2.70 -26.84 -1.56
C LEU A 91 2.12 -28.27 -1.61
N LEU A 92 0.80 -28.41 -1.71
CA LEU A 92 0.10 -29.70 -1.64
C LEU A 92 0.63 -30.76 -2.64
N PRO A 93 0.86 -30.45 -3.93
CA PRO A 93 1.39 -31.43 -4.87
C PRO A 93 2.80 -31.90 -4.48
N ILE A 94 3.64 -31.00 -3.95
CA ILE A 94 5.00 -31.32 -3.50
C ILE A 94 4.94 -32.29 -2.31
N VAL A 95 4.06 -32.00 -1.35
CA VAL A 95 3.83 -32.86 -0.19
C VAL A 95 3.34 -34.25 -0.63
N ALA A 96 2.39 -34.33 -1.55
CA ALA A 96 1.87 -35.59 -2.06
C ALA A 96 2.95 -36.45 -2.74
N VAL A 97 3.83 -35.83 -3.52
CA VAL A 97 4.97 -36.51 -4.15
C VAL A 97 5.95 -37.03 -3.10
N ILE A 98 6.29 -36.23 -2.07
CA ILE A 98 7.16 -36.68 -0.96
C ILE A 98 6.56 -37.90 -0.27
N PHE A 99 5.26 -37.88 0.06
CA PHE A 99 4.59 -39.02 0.67
C PHE A 99 4.62 -40.26 -0.23
N SER A 100 4.43 -40.09 -1.54
CA SER A 100 4.51 -41.21 -2.48
C SER A 100 5.87 -41.92 -2.46
N GLU A 101 6.96 -41.15 -2.40
CA GLU A 101 8.32 -41.71 -2.30
C GLU A 101 8.53 -42.41 -0.94
N LEU A 102 8.03 -41.82 0.15
CA LEU A 102 8.11 -42.43 1.48
C LEU A 102 7.37 -43.77 1.59
N PHE A 103 6.25 -43.93 0.88
CA PHE A 103 5.51 -45.19 0.82
C PHE A 103 6.10 -46.21 -0.18
N GLY A 104 7.22 -45.90 -0.83
CA GLY A 104 7.90 -46.81 -1.76
C GLY A 104 7.24 -46.93 -3.13
N LEU A 105 6.24 -46.09 -3.44
CA LEU A 105 5.51 -46.13 -4.70
C LEU A 105 6.36 -45.61 -5.89
N SER A 106 7.49 -44.96 -5.61
CA SER A 106 8.47 -44.48 -6.60
C SER A 106 7.84 -43.69 -7.75
N ALA A 107 6.85 -42.84 -7.45
CA ALA A 107 6.04 -42.14 -8.44
C ALA A 107 6.87 -41.22 -9.34
N LEU A 108 7.86 -40.51 -8.78
CA LEU A 108 8.78 -39.68 -9.58
C LEU A 108 9.66 -40.54 -10.47
N GLY A 109 10.26 -41.59 -9.91
CA GLY A 109 11.14 -42.51 -10.65
C GLY A 109 10.42 -43.14 -11.85
N ALA A 110 9.25 -43.73 -11.62
CA ALA A 110 8.45 -44.35 -12.67
C ALA A 110 7.94 -43.35 -13.72
N SER A 111 7.64 -42.11 -13.31
CA SER A 111 7.14 -41.08 -14.22
C SER A 111 8.22 -40.45 -15.09
N LEU A 112 9.46 -40.35 -14.60
CA LEU A 112 10.58 -39.82 -15.38
C LEU A 112 11.06 -40.78 -16.46
N GLU A 113 10.82 -42.09 -16.27
CA GLU A 113 11.14 -43.12 -17.26
C GLU A 113 10.09 -43.27 -18.36
N THR A 114 8.90 -42.67 -18.21
CA THR A 114 7.80 -42.78 -19.17
C THR A 114 7.49 -41.43 -19.83
N ALA A 115 7.30 -41.44 -21.16
CA ALA A 115 6.96 -40.22 -21.91
C ALA A 115 5.67 -39.56 -21.38
N LEU A 116 4.68 -40.37 -20.99
CA LEU A 116 3.41 -39.89 -20.42
C LEU A 116 3.63 -39.21 -19.06
N GLY A 117 4.50 -39.78 -18.21
CA GLY A 117 4.83 -39.21 -16.89
C GLY A 117 5.57 -37.88 -16.99
N VAL A 118 6.56 -37.77 -17.88
CA VAL A 118 7.29 -36.52 -18.14
C VAL A 118 6.35 -35.42 -18.65
N ILE A 119 5.47 -35.73 -19.61
CA ILE A 119 4.49 -34.77 -20.13
C ILE A 119 3.54 -34.31 -19.03
N SER A 120 3.04 -35.25 -18.21
CA SER A 120 2.15 -34.95 -17.08
C SER A 120 2.82 -33.98 -16.09
N ILE A 121 4.04 -34.31 -15.63
CA ILE A 121 4.78 -33.46 -14.69
C ILE A 121 5.05 -32.08 -15.28
N GLY A 122 5.47 -32.02 -16.55
CA GLY A 122 5.71 -30.76 -17.26
C GLY A 122 4.46 -29.87 -17.31
N LEU A 123 3.31 -30.46 -17.65
CA LEU A 123 2.04 -29.74 -17.70
C LEU A 123 1.65 -29.22 -16.31
N GLY A 124 1.75 -30.05 -15.28
CA GLY A 124 1.44 -29.66 -13.91
C GLY A 124 2.34 -28.53 -13.38
N LEU A 125 3.64 -28.57 -13.70
CA LEU A 125 4.58 -27.48 -13.36
C LEU A 125 4.21 -26.16 -14.06
N ILE A 126 3.86 -26.21 -15.35
CA ILE A 126 3.42 -25.02 -16.10
C ILE A 126 2.17 -24.41 -15.44
N LEU A 127 1.17 -25.24 -15.08
CA LEU A 127 -0.03 -24.76 -14.40
C LEU A 127 0.30 -24.10 -13.05
N LEU A 128 1.19 -24.69 -12.24
CA LEU A 128 1.61 -24.08 -10.97
C LEU A 128 2.33 -22.74 -11.18
N ILE A 129 3.21 -22.64 -12.18
CA ILE A 129 3.91 -21.40 -12.51
C ILE A 129 2.91 -20.32 -12.93
N VAL A 130 1.95 -20.65 -13.79
CA VAL A 130 0.89 -19.73 -14.21
C VAL A 130 0.04 -19.28 -13.02
N ALA A 131 -0.33 -20.19 -12.12
CA ALA A 131 -1.08 -19.88 -10.91
C ALA A 131 -0.30 -18.93 -9.99
N ARG A 132 0.99 -19.20 -9.80
CA ARG A 132 1.89 -18.41 -8.96
C ARG A 132 2.09 -17.00 -9.52
N ILE A 133 2.40 -16.88 -10.81
CA ILE A 133 2.61 -15.58 -11.47
C ILE A 133 1.33 -14.75 -11.43
N SER A 134 0.18 -15.35 -11.73
CA SER A 134 -1.11 -14.65 -11.72
C SER A 134 -1.45 -14.15 -10.31
N SER A 135 -1.25 -14.98 -9.28
CA SER A 135 -1.48 -14.61 -7.87
C SER A 135 -0.59 -13.45 -7.43
N LEU A 136 0.71 -13.49 -7.77
CA LEU A 136 1.65 -12.41 -7.46
C LEU A 136 1.28 -11.11 -8.18
N ARG A 137 0.90 -11.18 -9.46
CA ARG A 137 0.45 -10.01 -10.23
C ARG A 137 -0.81 -9.38 -9.64
N MET A 138 -1.76 -10.19 -9.19
CA MET A 138 -3.00 -9.68 -8.55
C MET A 138 -2.69 -9.02 -7.20
N LEU A 139 -1.75 -9.57 -6.44
CA LEU A 139 -1.29 -9.01 -5.17
C LEU A 139 -0.56 -7.67 -5.37
N ASP A 140 0.35 -7.60 -6.35
CA ASP A 140 1.10 -6.38 -6.65
C ASP A 140 0.19 -5.24 -7.12
N LYS A 141 -0.82 -5.54 -7.95
CA LYS A 141 -1.82 -4.56 -8.38
C LYS A 141 -2.69 -4.02 -7.24
N ALA A 142 -2.78 -4.76 -6.14
CA ALA A 142 -3.62 -4.42 -5.01
C ALA A 142 -2.87 -3.69 -3.88
N LYS A 143 -1.54 -3.53 -4.00
CA LYS A 143 -0.76 -2.73 -3.06
C LYS A 143 -1.32 -1.30 -3.00
N PRO A 144 -1.48 -0.71 -1.80
CA PRO A 144 -1.89 0.68 -1.66
C PRO A 144 -0.99 1.62 -2.46
N ARG A 145 -1.58 2.64 -3.08
CA ARG A 145 -0.80 3.67 -3.77
C ARG A 145 -0.22 4.63 -2.73
N GLU A 146 1.04 5.00 -2.89
CA GLU A 146 1.68 6.07 -2.11
C GLU A 146 1.14 7.42 -2.59
N ALA A 147 0.00 7.83 -2.05
CA ALA A 147 -0.67 9.09 -2.34
C ALA A 147 -1.45 9.57 -1.10
N ASP A 148 -1.57 10.88 -0.94
CA ASP A 148 -2.33 11.49 0.13
C ASP A 148 -3.33 12.51 -0.44
N PRO A 149 -4.62 12.15 -0.53
CA PRO A 149 -5.65 13.03 -1.07
C PRO A 149 -5.98 14.21 -0.16
N GLY A 150 -5.52 14.20 1.10
CA GLY A 150 -5.72 15.29 2.06
C GLY A 150 -4.58 16.31 2.12
N ALA A 151 -3.40 15.99 1.55
CA ALA A 151 -2.19 16.80 1.71
C ALA A 151 -2.37 18.26 1.22
N PHE A 152 -3.03 18.45 0.08
CA PHE A 152 -3.31 19.79 -0.44
C PHE A 152 -4.15 20.62 0.54
N LEU A 153 -5.22 20.04 1.11
CA LEU A 153 -6.10 20.75 2.03
C LEU A 153 -5.40 21.08 3.35
N ASP A 154 -4.55 20.19 3.87
CA ASP A 154 -3.70 20.47 5.04
C ASP A 154 -2.72 21.62 4.76
N ALA A 155 -2.11 21.66 3.57
CA ALA A 155 -1.22 22.76 3.17
C ALA A 155 -1.96 24.10 3.06
N VAL A 156 -3.19 24.10 2.53
CA VAL A 156 -4.02 25.31 2.51
C VAL A 156 -4.38 25.75 3.93
N ALA A 157 -4.74 24.82 4.81
CA ALA A 157 -5.03 25.07 6.22
C ALA A 157 -3.82 25.71 6.94
N ILE A 158 -2.59 25.25 6.65
CA ILE A 158 -1.35 25.86 7.15
C ILE A 158 -1.24 27.31 6.67
N GLY A 159 -1.44 27.57 5.38
CA GLY A 159 -1.39 28.93 4.82
C GLY A 159 -2.45 29.86 5.43
N LEU A 160 -3.68 29.37 5.62
CA LEU A 160 -4.75 30.12 6.30
C LEU A 160 -4.39 30.45 7.74
N SER A 161 -3.80 29.50 8.47
CA SER A 161 -3.34 29.69 9.85
C SER A 161 -2.20 30.69 9.96
N ALA A 162 -1.49 30.95 8.85
CA ALA A 162 -0.48 32.00 8.74
C ALA A 162 -1.06 33.37 8.31
N GLY A 163 -2.37 33.48 8.13
CA GLY A 163 -3.07 34.72 7.77
C GLY A 163 -3.22 34.97 6.26
N LEU A 164 -2.85 34.00 5.41
CA LEU A 164 -3.10 34.12 3.97
C LEU A 164 -4.61 34.07 3.67
N SER A 165 -5.04 34.77 2.62
CA SER A 165 -6.39 34.60 2.09
C SER A 165 -6.58 33.19 1.51
N PRO A 166 -7.82 32.65 1.44
CA PRO A 166 -8.06 31.30 0.90
C PRO A 166 -7.46 31.09 -0.49
N LYS A 167 -7.58 32.08 -1.37
CA LYS A 167 -7.03 32.03 -2.73
C LYS A 167 -5.49 32.02 -2.72
N ALA A 168 -4.85 32.82 -1.86
CA ALA A 168 -3.39 32.88 -1.76
C ALA A 168 -2.82 31.59 -1.15
N ALA A 169 -3.45 31.05 -0.09
CA ALA A 169 -3.09 29.78 0.51
C ALA A 169 -3.20 28.62 -0.49
N ALA A 170 -4.29 28.56 -1.26
CA ALA A 170 -4.47 27.57 -2.34
C ALA A 170 -3.43 27.70 -3.46
N ALA A 171 -3.08 28.92 -3.87
CA ALA A 171 -2.06 29.16 -4.88
C ALA A 171 -0.65 28.73 -4.42
N LEU A 172 -0.30 29.03 -3.17
CA LEU A 172 0.96 28.59 -2.57
C LEU A 172 1.01 27.06 -2.49
N ALA A 173 -0.02 26.43 -1.91
CA ALA A 173 -0.10 24.98 -1.78
C ALA A 173 -0.04 24.27 -3.15
N ARG A 174 -0.72 24.80 -4.17
CA ARG A 174 -0.66 24.26 -5.54
C ARG A 174 0.74 24.36 -6.15
N THR A 175 1.39 25.51 -5.98
CA THR A 175 2.76 25.74 -6.49
C THR A 175 3.74 24.77 -5.85
N LYS A 176 3.71 24.62 -4.52
CA LYS A 176 4.58 23.70 -3.78
C LYS A 176 4.27 22.23 -4.07
N SER A 177 2.99 21.87 -4.20
CA SER A 177 2.59 20.52 -4.61
C SER A 177 3.15 20.17 -5.99
N LYS A 178 3.08 21.09 -6.95
CA LYS A 178 3.61 20.88 -8.30
C LYS A 178 5.14 20.72 -8.31
N GLN A 179 5.85 21.51 -7.50
CA GLN A 179 7.31 21.39 -7.34
C GLN A 179 7.70 20.02 -6.78
N GLN A 180 6.95 19.53 -5.80
CA GLN A 180 7.33 18.33 -5.06
C GLN A 180 6.87 17.01 -5.66
N PHE A 181 5.66 16.97 -6.25
CA PHE A 181 5.04 15.77 -6.79
C PHE A 181 5.07 15.71 -8.33
N SER A 182 5.65 16.73 -8.99
CA SER A 182 5.76 16.86 -10.45
C SER A 182 4.44 16.85 -11.21
N HIS A 183 3.31 16.92 -10.50
CA HIS A 183 1.95 16.94 -11.05
C HIS A 183 1.18 18.06 -10.36
N ASP A 184 0.23 18.64 -11.11
CA ASP A 184 -0.65 19.64 -10.56
C ASP A 184 -1.64 19.01 -9.55
N VAL A 185 -2.20 19.85 -8.69
CA VAL A 185 -3.25 19.43 -7.76
C VAL A 185 -4.44 18.91 -8.57
N PRO A 186 -4.93 17.68 -8.29
CA PRO A 186 -6.08 17.13 -8.96
C PRO A 186 -7.31 18.05 -8.94
N ALA A 187 -8.06 18.09 -10.05
CA ALA A 187 -9.19 19.01 -10.20
C ALA A 187 -10.28 18.78 -9.14
N ASP A 188 -10.49 17.54 -8.72
CA ASP A 188 -11.41 17.16 -7.64
C ASP A 188 -11.00 17.78 -6.30
N GLN A 189 -9.71 17.82 -5.96
CA GLN A 189 -9.24 18.48 -4.74
C GLN A 189 -9.46 20.00 -4.77
N LEU A 190 -9.28 20.63 -5.94
CA LEU A 190 -9.60 22.05 -6.12
C LEU A 190 -11.10 22.32 -5.95
N THR A 191 -11.96 21.46 -6.51
CA THR A 191 -13.41 21.55 -6.31
C THR A 191 -13.78 21.41 -4.83
N ILE A 192 -13.22 20.42 -4.13
CA ILE A 192 -13.47 20.20 -2.70
C ILE A 192 -13.05 21.40 -1.85
N PHE A 193 -11.94 22.06 -2.22
CA PHE A 193 -11.50 23.29 -1.56
C PHE A 193 -12.49 24.44 -1.79
N TRP A 194 -12.87 24.74 -3.03
CA TRP A 194 -13.80 25.83 -3.32
C TRP A 194 -15.19 25.61 -2.73
N ASP A 195 -15.65 24.36 -2.70
CA ASP A 195 -16.88 24.00 -1.99
C ASP A 195 -16.77 24.25 -0.48
N ALA A 196 -15.58 24.05 0.12
CA ALA A 196 -15.37 24.35 1.54
C ALA A 196 -15.39 25.86 1.80
N VAL A 197 -14.78 26.65 0.91
CA VAL A 197 -14.83 28.13 0.96
C VAL A 197 -16.28 28.59 0.92
N LYS A 198 -17.05 28.13 -0.06
CA LYS A 198 -18.47 28.48 -0.21
C LYS A 198 -19.29 28.10 1.04
N VAL A 199 -19.07 26.91 1.59
CA VAL A 199 -19.76 26.49 2.82
C VAL A 199 -19.38 27.39 4.00
N SER A 200 -18.11 27.73 4.15
CA SER A 200 -17.63 28.63 5.22
C SER A 200 -18.26 30.02 5.10
N GLU A 201 -18.30 30.60 3.89
CA GLU A 201 -18.91 31.91 3.63
C GLU A 201 -20.42 31.93 3.90
N GLN A 202 -21.13 30.84 3.58
CA GLN A 202 -22.58 30.75 3.76
C GLN A 202 -23.02 30.41 5.19
N SER A 203 -22.20 29.68 5.94
CA SER A 203 -22.58 29.14 7.27
C SER A 203 -21.82 29.77 8.44
N GLY A 204 -20.75 30.51 8.18
CA GLY A 204 -19.87 31.07 9.21
C GLY A 204 -18.95 30.05 9.90
N VAL A 205 -18.97 28.78 9.49
CA VAL A 205 -18.05 27.75 10.02
C VAL A 205 -16.61 28.09 9.66
N ALA A 206 -15.67 27.93 10.61
CA ALA A 206 -14.25 28.19 10.38
C ALA A 206 -13.68 27.30 9.26
N LEU A 207 -13.22 27.93 8.17
CA LEU A 207 -12.69 27.24 6.99
C LEU A 207 -11.54 26.28 7.33
N ASN A 208 -10.64 26.68 8.25
CA ASN A 208 -9.49 25.87 8.64
C ASN A 208 -9.90 24.48 9.17
N GLY A 209 -10.82 24.45 10.14
CA GLY A 209 -11.32 23.19 10.70
C GLY A 209 -12.09 22.35 9.67
N LEU A 210 -12.84 22.99 8.78
CA LEU A 210 -13.55 22.31 7.69
C LEU A 210 -12.59 21.65 6.70
N LEU A 211 -11.49 22.30 6.34
CA LEU A 211 -10.47 21.75 5.44
C LEU A 211 -9.76 20.55 6.07
N LEU A 212 -9.35 20.64 7.34
CA LEU A 212 -8.70 19.54 8.05
C LEU A 212 -9.65 18.33 8.16
N ALA A 213 -10.92 18.54 8.50
CA ALA A 213 -11.92 17.48 8.57
C ALA A 213 -12.19 16.82 7.20
N ARG A 214 -12.21 17.61 6.10
CA ARG A 214 -12.33 17.08 4.74
C ARG A 214 -11.07 16.31 4.33
N ALA A 215 -9.88 16.78 4.69
CA ALA A 215 -8.63 16.07 4.45
C ALA A 215 -8.65 14.67 5.11
N ASP A 216 -9.08 14.59 6.36
CA ASP A 216 -9.21 13.31 7.07
C ASP A 216 -10.28 12.42 6.44
N THR A 217 -11.41 12.98 6.03
CA THR A 217 -12.45 12.24 5.31
C THR A 217 -11.93 11.64 4.00
N LEU A 218 -11.13 12.39 3.24
CA LEU A 218 -10.52 11.90 2.00
C LEU A 218 -9.56 10.75 2.24
N ARG A 219 -8.71 10.86 3.26
CA ARG A 219 -7.81 9.77 3.67
C ARG A 219 -8.58 8.54 4.11
N HIS A 220 -9.61 8.71 4.95
CA HIS A 220 -10.46 7.60 5.38
C HIS A 220 -11.17 6.91 4.20
N ARG A 221 -11.66 7.67 3.21
CA ARG A 221 -12.26 7.11 2.00
C ARG A 221 -11.25 6.32 1.17
N LEU A 222 -10.03 6.84 0.99
CA LEU A 222 -8.95 6.13 0.32
C LEU A 222 -8.70 4.79 1.01
N TRP A 223 -8.46 4.79 2.32
CA TRP A 223 -8.19 3.58 3.08
C TRP A 223 -9.35 2.58 3.09
N SER A 224 -10.58 3.06 3.19
CA SER A 224 -11.77 2.21 3.11
C SER A 224 -11.89 1.53 1.73
N ASN A 225 -11.63 2.29 0.66
CA ASN A 225 -11.65 1.76 -0.70
C ASN A 225 -10.54 0.71 -0.89
N ASP A 226 -9.35 0.96 -0.36
CA ASP A 226 -8.22 0.05 -0.43
C ASP A 226 -8.55 -1.26 0.31
N ARG A 227 -9.05 -1.18 1.54
CA ARG A 227 -9.54 -2.35 2.30
C ARG A 227 -10.61 -3.14 1.54
N SER A 228 -11.57 -2.46 0.93
CA SER A 228 -12.62 -3.13 0.13
C SER A 228 -12.05 -3.86 -1.09
N ARG A 229 -11.08 -3.25 -1.80
CA ARG A 229 -10.38 -3.91 -2.92
C ARG A 229 -9.63 -5.16 -2.45
N LEU A 230 -9.07 -5.12 -1.24
CA LEU A 230 -8.35 -6.26 -0.64
C LEU A 230 -9.25 -7.39 -0.18
N ALA A 231 -10.39 -7.06 0.42
CA ALA A 231 -11.41 -8.06 0.73
C ALA A 231 -11.88 -8.79 -0.53
N LYS A 232 -12.15 -8.05 -1.62
CA LYS A 232 -12.53 -8.63 -2.91
C LYS A 232 -11.40 -9.47 -3.52
N LEU A 233 -10.16 -9.03 -3.39
CA LEU A 233 -8.99 -9.76 -3.87
C LEU A 233 -8.87 -11.13 -3.18
N SER A 234 -9.13 -11.21 -1.87
CA SER A 234 -9.06 -12.46 -1.12
C SER A 234 -9.96 -13.55 -1.71
N ILE A 235 -11.14 -13.16 -2.17
CA ILE A 235 -12.09 -14.06 -2.86
C ILE A 235 -11.61 -14.34 -4.29
N SER A 236 -11.22 -13.29 -5.03
CA SER A 236 -10.82 -13.44 -6.43
C SER A 236 -9.52 -14.23 -6.62
N LEU A 237 -8.63 -14.27 -5.62
CA LEU A 237 -7.40 -15.06 -5.64
C LEU A 237 -7.68 -16.57 -5.61
N LEU A 238 -8.82 -17.00 -5.05
CA LEU A 238 -9.19 -18.42 -5.00
C LEU A 238 -9.56 -18.98 -6.37
N ILE A 239 -10.02 -18.15 -7.30
CA ILE A 239 -10.46 -18.58 -8.64
C ILE A 239 -9.28 -19.08 -9.49
N PRO A 240 -8.22 -18.27 -9.78
CA PRO A 240 -7.10 -18.74 -10.58
C PRO A 240 -6.34 -19.86 -9.85
N LEU A 241 -6.30 -19.81 -8.52
CA LEU A 241 -5.63 -20.83 -7.75
C LEU A 241 -6.39 -22.15 -7.78
N GLY A 242 -7.70 -22.17 -7.56
CA GLY A 242 -8.51 -23.38 -7.62
C GLY A 242 -8.55 -23.98 -9.02
N LEU A 243 -8.71 -23.15 -10.05
CA LEU A 243 -8.79 -23.60 -11.44
C LEU A 243 -7.45 -24.18 -11.95
N ALA A 244 -6.32 -23.66 -11.47
CA ALA A 244 -5.00 -24.15 -11.89
C ALA A 244 -4.42 -25.23 -10.95
N ALA A 245 -4.67 -25.14 -9.64
CA ALA A 245 -4.10 -26.06 -8.66
C ALA A 245 -4.76 -27.45 -8.73
N LEU A 246 -6.06 -27.54 -9.01
CA LEU A 246 -6.75 -28.83 -9.06
C LEU A 246 -6.26 -29.69 -10.25
N PRO A 247 -6.18 -29.19 -11.49
CA PRO A 247 -5.57 -29.94 -12.58
C PRO A 247 -4.07 -30.16 -12.36
N ALA A 248 -3.34 -29.17 -11.82
CA ALA A 248 -1.92 -29.35 -11.50
C ALA A 248 -1.68 -30.48 -10.49
N PHE A 249 -2.54 -30.61 -9.46
CA PHE A 249 -2.47 -31.71 -8.50
C PHE A 249 -2.71 -33.06 -9.18
N VAL A 250 -3.67 -33.15 -10.10
CA VAL A 250 -3.90 -34.39 -10.87
C VAL A 250 -2.65 -34.75 -11.67
N PHE A 251 -2.05 -33.80 -12.38
CA PHE A 251 -0.87 -34.04 -13.21
C PHE A 251 0.42 -34.31 -12.42
N LEU A 252 0.57 -33.73 -11.22
CA LEU A 252 1.78 -33.85 -10.40
C LEU A 252 1.71 -34.95 -9.35
N ALA A 253 0.52 -35.32 -8.87
CA ALA A 253 0.36 -36.31 -7.81
C ALA A 253 -0.39 -37.55 -8.30
N VAL A 254 -1.59 -37.39 -8.84
CA VAL A 254 -2.48 -38.53 -9.16
C VAL A 254 -1.92 -39.38 -10.30
N VAL A 255 -1.54 -38.76 -11.42
CA VAL A 255 -1.01 -39.48 -12.59
C VAL A 255 0.31 -40.18 -12.26
N PRO A 256 1.32 -39.52 -11.64
CA PRO A 256 2.56 -40.19 -11.25
C PRO A 256 2.37 -41.37 -10.29
N VAL A 257 1.52 -41.21 -9.27
CA VAL A 257 1.21 -42.28 -8.33
C VAL A 257 0.54 -43.46 -9.05
N GLY A 258 -0.38 -43.19 -9.97
CA GLY A 258 -0.99 -44.22 -10.81
C GLY A 258 0.05 -44.98 -11.63
N ILE A 259 0.97 -44.28 -12.29
CA ILE A 259 2.06 -44.90 -13.08
C ILE A 259 2.95 -45.77 -12.18
N GLY A 260 3.31 -45.29 -10.98
CA GLY A 260 4.09 -46.05 -10.00
C GLY A 260 3.38 -47.33 -9.55
N LEU A 261 2.09 -47.23 -9.21
CA LEU A 261 1.27 -48.39 -8.82
C LEU A 261 1.13 -49.43 -9.93
N PHE A 262 0.86 -49.01 -11.16
CA PHE A 262 0.74 -49.92 -12.31
C PHE A 262 2.03 -50.69 -12.61
N ARG A 263 3.19 -50.16 -12.21
CA ARG A 263 4.48 -50.82 -12.38
C ARG A 263 4.85 -51.71 -11.18
N ALA A 264 4.26 -51.45 -10.01
CA ALA A 264 4.49 -52.21 -8.79
C ALA A 264 3.65 -53.50 -8.69
N ILE A 265 2.58 -53.61 -9.49
CA ILE A 265 1.73 -54.81 -9.65
C ILE A 265 2.29 -55.65 -10.80
#